data_AF-A0A8H3IYB0-F1
#
_entry.id   AF-A0A8H3IYB0-F1
#
_cell.length_a   1.000
_cell.length_b   1.000
_cell.length_c   1.000
_cell.angle_alpha   90.00
_cell.angle_beta   90.00
_cell.angle_gamma   90.00
#
_symmetry.space_group_name_H-M   'P 1'
#
loop_
_entity.id
_entity.type
_entity.pdbx_description
1 polymer ?
#
loop_
_entity_poly.entity_id
_entity_poly.type
_entity_poly.pdbx_seq_one_letter_code
_entity_poly.pdbx_strand_id
1 'polypeptide(L)'
;MPNCLPLLLGRKVTLDAALASEDDMLLELSYPSKQAALYSHLCEQRSDIEALVSFHLGLSITERCRMSETDEWMCGYYNVCVPVYVDGWVKCPGKRVIIRIPVPYKLGETENPGNVEEKLRCEAATFIWIQEQCPEVPIPHLWGFGFPSGQCFTTPETVPYYTRFWWNLRRNVRSVLGYPVPCRYISRRYADTFKYGYLIMEYIEGPGLSLLSEHWAGQDQQRDKQRRANFFHDLSRIILTLARVPFPRIGSLVLDHRGIVQLGNRPLNFRLQQLENKGVPTGIGRDQIFSSTEVYFSSLLTSSLTRTGD
;
A
#
# COMPACT_ATOMS: atom_id res chain seq x y z
N MET A 1 -39.08 -7.33 8.93
CA MET A 1 -37.63 -7.59 8.81
C MET A 1 -36.92 -6.64 9.75
N PRO A 2 -35.91 -7.06 10.53
CA PRO A 2 -35.19 -6.13 11.40
C PRO A 2 -34.57 -5.02 10.55
N ASN A 3 -34.68 -3.77 11.02
CA ASN A 3 -34.07 -2.62 10.36
C ASN A 3 -32.54 -2.76 10.47
N CYS A 4 -31.89 -3.11 9.37
CA CYS A 4 -30.44 -3.25 9.30
C CYS A 4 -29.83 -2.03 8.61
N LEU A 5 -28.75 -1.50 9.17
CA LEU A 5 -27.98 -0.43 8.55
C LEU A 5 -26.77 -0.99 7.78
N PRO A 6 -26.38 -0.37 6.65
CA PRO A 6 -25.25 -0.84 5.85
C PRO A 6 -23.91 -0.44 6.49
N LEU A 7 -22.93 -1.34 6.36
CA LEU A 7 -21.53 -1.14 6.69
C LEU A 7 -20.67 -1.39 5.45
N LEU A 8 -19.36 -1.14 5.54
CA LEU A 8 -18.42 -1.46 4.46
C LEU A 8 -18.44 -2.95 4.09
N LEU A 9 -18.03 -3.24 2.85
CA LEU A 9 -17.91 -4.59 2.28
C LEU A 9 -19.23 -5.38 2.29
N GLY A 10 -20.37 -4.69 2.14
CA GLY A 10 -21.69 -5.32 2.07
C GLY A 10 -22.18 -5.89 3.40
N ARG A 11 -21.46 -5.66 4.50
CA ARG A 11 -21.92 -6.05 5.84
C ARG A 11 -23.15 -5.22 6.23
N LYS A 12 -24.00 -5.80 7.06
CA LYS A 12 -25.17 -5.12 7.64
C LYS A 12 -25.19 -5.37 9.14
N VAL A 13 -25.66 -4.39 9.90
CA VAL A 13 -25.73 -4.49 11.36
C VAL A 13 -27.14 -4.16 11.86
N THR A 14 -27.62 -4.94 12.83
CA THR A 14 -28.84 -4.68 13.58
C THR A 14 -28.52 -3.84 14.82
N LEU A 15 -29.53 -3.19 15.40
CA LEU A 15 -29.32 -2.40 16.61
C LEU A 15 -28.76 -3.22 17.77
N ASP A 16 -29.31 -4.42 18.04
CA ASP A 16 -28.83 -5.28 19.12
C ASP A 16 -27.37 -5.71 18.92
N ALA A 17 -26.98 -6.02 17.68
CA ALA A 17 -25.59 -6.36 17.35
C ALA A 17 -24.67 -5.14 17.47
N ALA A 18 -25.16 -3.95 17.14
CA ALA A 18 -24.41 -2.71 17.30
C ALA A 18 -24.19 -2.36 18.78
N LEU A 19 -25.21 -2.53 19.63
CA LEU A 19 -25.12 -2.30 21.08
C LEU A 19 -24.22 -3.33 21.78
N ALA A 20 -24.14 -4.55 21.26
CA ALA A 20 -23.24 -5.58 21.76
C ALA A 20 -21.78 -5.43 21.28
N SER A 21 -21.51 -4.52 20.34
CA SER A 21 -20.19 -4.31 19.76
C SER A 21 -19.36 -3.33 20.59
N GLU A 22 -18.06 -3.61 20.75
CA GLU A 22 -17.09 -2.68 21.35
C GLU A 22 -16.57 -1.61 20.37
N ASP A 23 -16.89 -1.79 19.07
CA ASP A 23 -16.51 -0.85 18.04
C ASP A 23 -17.38 0.41 18.04
N ASP A 24 -16.79 1.52 17.58
CA ASP A 24 -17.53 2.74 17.34
C ASP A 24 -18.41 2.54 16.09
N MET A 25 -19.64 2.10 16.35
CA MET A 25 -20.61 1.82 15.30
C MET A 25 -21.06 3.07 14.56
N LEU A 26 -21.04 4.25 15.18
CA LEU A 26 -21.39 5.51 14.52
C LEU A 26 -20.35 5.85 13.46
N LEU A 27 -19.07 5.72 13.83
CA LEU A 27 -17.98 5.89 12.88
C LEU A 27 -18.04 4.84 11.76
N GLU A 28 -18.33 3.57 12.09
CA GLU A 28 -18.48 2.50 11.09
C GLU A 28 -19.64 2.74 10.11
N LEU A 29 -20.75 3.31 10.58
CA LEU A 29 -21.90 3.70 9.76
C LEU A 29 -21.63 4.91 8.86
N SER A 30 -20.62 5.73 9.18
CA SER A 30 -20.22 6.87 8.34
C SER A 30 -19.44 6.45 7.09
N TYR A 31 -18.82 5.26 7.09
CA TYR A 31 -17.91 4.88 6.01
C TYR A 31 -18.55 4.61 4.66
N PRO A 32 -19.75 3.99 4.55
CA PRO A 32 -20.37 3.76 3.24
C PRO A 32 -20.61 5.06 2.46
N SER A 33 -21.03 6.15 3.10
CA SER A 33 -21.22 7.44 2.43
C SER A 33 -19.89 8.07 2.01
N LYS A 34 -18.85 7.99 2.86
CA LYS A 34 -17.49 8.45 2.52
C LYS A 34 -16.87 7.63 1.38
N GLN A 35 -17.14 6.33 1.33
CA GLN A 35 -16.72 5.45 0.24
C GLN A 35 -17.39 5.85 -1.08
N ALA A 36 -18.70 6.07 -1.07
CA ALA A 36 -19.44 6.50 -2.26
C ALA A 36 -18.92 7.85 -2.80
N ALA A 37 -18.63 8.80 -1.90
CA ALA A 37 -18.02 10.08 -2.27
C ALA A 37 -16.64 9.91 -2.91
N LEU A 38 -15.78 9.04 -2.33
CA LEU A 38 -14.47 8.73 -2.91
C LEU A 38 -14.62 8.10 -4.31
N TYR A 39 -15.56 7.17 -4.48
CA TYR A 39 -15.78 6.50 -5.76
C TYR A 39 -16.27 7.48 -6.84
N SER A 40 -17.24 8.34 -6.51
CA SER A 40 -17.71 9.39 -7.42
C SER A 40 -16.55 10.26 -7.89
N HIS A 41 -15.68 10.67 -6.97
CA HIS A 41 -14.57 11.53 -7.29
C HIS A 41 -13.48 10.84 -8.12
N LEU A 42 -13.19 9.55 -7.86
CA LEU A 42 -12.29 8.76 -8.70
C LEU A 42 -12.85 8.56 -10.12
N CYS A 43 -14.17 8.40 -10.26
CA CYS A 43 -14.83 8.34 -11.56
C CYS A 43 -14.75 9.67 -12.32
N GLU A 44 -14.95 10.80 -11.63
CA GLU A 44 -14.79 12.15 -12.21
C GLU A 44 -13.36 12.38 -12.71
N GLN A 45 -12.35 11.86 -11.99
CA GLN A 45 -10.94 11.97 -12.34
C GLN A 45 -10.40 10.84 -13.23
N ARG A 46 -11.28 10.10 -13.94
CA ARG A 46 -10.87 8.96 -14.79
C ARG A 46 -9.76 9.32 -15.77
N SER A 47 -9.90 10.42 -16.49
CA SER A 47 -8.90 10.88 -17.47
C SER A 47 -7.56 11.21 -16.81
N ASP A 48 -7.58 11.77 -15.60
CA ASP A 48 -6.38 12.10 -14.85
C ASP A 48 -5.66 10.82 -14.42
N ILE A 49 -6.39 9.81 -13.96
CA ILE A 49 -5.83 8.49 -13.57
C ILE A 49 -5.22 7.79 -14.79
N GLU A 50 -5.88 7.82 -15.95
CA GLU A 50 -5.34 7.24 -17.19
C GLU A 50 -4.07 7.98 -17.66
N ALA A 51 -4.05 9.31 -17.59
CA ALA A 51 -2.88 10.13 -17.89
C ALA A 51 -1.73 9.89 -16.89
N LEU A 52 -2.06 9.67 -15.62
CA LEU A 52 -1.11 9.35 -14.56
C LEU A 52 -0.45 7.99 -14.79
N VAL A 53 -1.24 6.95 -15.06
CA VAL A 53 -0.72 5.60 -15.32
C VAL A 53 0.13 5.59 -16.59
N SER A 54 -0.32 6.23 -17.67
CA SER A 54 0.47 6.32 -18.91
C SER A 54 1.80 7.03 -18.70
N PHE A 55 1.84 8.08 -17.88
CA PHE A 55 3.06 8.78 -17.49
C PHE A 55 4.05 7.88 -16.73
N HIS A 56 3.56 7.08 -15.78
CA HIS A 56 4.42 6.20 -14.99
C HIS A 56 4.97 5.02 -15.80
N LEU A 57 4.15 4.44 -16.67
CA LEU A 57 4.54 3.33 -17.55
C LEU A 57 5.40 3.77 -18.75
N GLY A 58 5.42 5.08 -19.04
CA GLY A 58 6.14 5.65 -20.18
C GLY A 58 5.55 5.17 -21.50
N LEU A 59 4.22 5.17 -21.60
CA LEU A 59 3.50 4.71 -22.80
C LEU A 59 3.66 5.69 -23.96
N SER A 60 3.67 5.14 -25.16
CA SER A 60 3.63 5.86 -26.43
C SER A 60 2.22 6.35 -26.75
N ILE A 61 2.09 7.26 -27.72
CA ILE A 61 0.79 7.80 -28.15
C ILE A 61 -0.14 6.74 -28.78
N THR A 62 0.42 5.60 -29.21
CA THR A 62 -0.32 4.47 -29.77
C THR A 62 -0.86 3.52 -28.71
N GLU A 63 -0.32 3.58 -27.49
CA GLU A 63 -0.75 2.77 -26.35
C GLU A 63 -1.78 3.55 -25.54
N ARG A 64 -2.94 2.95 -25.27
CA ARG A 64 -4.04 3.62 -24.57
C ARG A 64 -4.28 3.01 -23.21
N CYS A 65 -4.26 3.84 -22.17
CA CYS A 65 -4.73 3.45 -20.84
C CYS A 65 -6.24 3.56 -20.77
N ARG A 66 -6.89 2.56 -20.19
CA ARG A 66 -8.32 2.54 -19.90
C ARG A 66 -8.54 2.08 -18.47
N MET A 67 -9.06 2.95 -17.63
CA MET A 67 -9.47 2.59 -16.28
C MET A 67 -10.62 1.58 -16.35
N SER A 68 -10.67 0.61 -15.44
CA SER A 68 -11.77 -0.34 -15.38
C SER A 68 -13.07 0.31 -14.89
N GLU A 69 -14.19 -0.35 -15.16
CA GLU A 69 -15.47 0.02 -14.58
C GLU A 69 -15.52 -0.30 -13.07
N THR A 70 -16.45 0.33 -12.36
CA THR A 70 -16.51 0.32 -10.88
C THR A 70 -16.84 -1.05 -10.28
N ASP A 71 -17.47 -1.93 -11.06
CA ASP A 71 -17.77 -3.32 -10.70
C ASP A 71 -16.52 -4.19 -10.60
N GLU A 72 -15.45 -3.85 -11.34
CA GLU A 72 -14.16 -4.52 -11.27
C GLU A 72 -13.25 -4.01 -10.13
N TRP A 73 -13.66 -2.96 -9.42
CA TRP A 73 -12.82 -2.36 -8.38
C TRP A 73 -12.77 -3.23 -7.14
N MET A 74 -11.55 -3.46 -6.65
CA MET A 74 -11.35 -4.20 -5.41
C MET A 74 -11.25 -3.22 -4.25
N CYS A 75 -12.25 -3.25 -3.37
CA CYS A 75 -12.21 -2.49 -2.13
C CYS A 75 -11.66 -3.34 -0.99
N GLY A 76 -10.52 -2.95 -0.45
CA GLY A 76 -10.09 -3.38 0.88
C GLY A 76 -10.62 -2.44 1.96
N TYR A 77 -10.25 -2.70 3.22
CA TYR A 77 -10.57 -1.78 4.32
C TYR A 77 -9.77 -0.46 4.26
N TYR A 78 -8.53 -0.50 3.77
CA TYR A 78 -7.59 0.63 3.83
C TYR A 78 -7.16 1.14 2.47
N ASN A 79 -7.53 0.46 1.39
CA ASN A 79 -7.17 0.84 0.03
C ASN A 79 -8.29 0.49 -0.93
N VAL A 80 -8.47 1.34 -1.93
CA VAL A 80 -9.23 1.04 -3.15
C VAL A 80 -8.20 0.67 -4.21
N CYS A 81 -8.43 -0.46 -4.87
CA CYS A 81 -7.58 -0.93 -5.94
C CYS A 81 -8.37 -0.93 -7.25
N VAL A 82 -7.92 -0.13 -8.21
CA VAL A 82 -8.57 0.06 -9.51
C VAL A 82 -7.70 -0.58 -10.60
N PRO A 83 -8.19 -1.61 -11.29
CA PRO A 83 -7.52 -2.14 -12.47
C PRO A 83 -7.46 -1.10 -13.60
N VAL A 84 -6.33 -1.05 -14.32
CA VAL A 84 -6.14 -0.19 -15.48
C VAL A 84 -5.57 -1.02 -16.62
N TYR A 85 -6.36 -1.13 -17.69
CA TYR A 85 -6.02 -1.84 -18.91
C TYR A 85 -5.11 -0.97 -19.78
N VAL A 86 -4.16 -1.61 -20.47
CA VAL A 86 -3.27 -0.93 -21.41
C VAL A 86 -3.39 -1.62 -22.77
N ASP A 87 -4.10 -0.97 -23.68
CA ASP A 87 -4.32 -1.47 -25.03
C ASP A 87 -3.07 -1.25 -25.87
N GLY A 88 -2.61 -2.32 -26.54
CA GLY A 88 -1.41 -2.29 -27.38
C GLY A 88 -0.09 -2.23 -26.61
N TRP A 89 -0.07 -2.60 -25.32
CA TRP A 89 1.12 -2.49 -24.49
C TRP A 89 2.30 -3.30 -25.03
N VAL A 90 3.34 -2.60 -25.51
CA VAL A 90 4.49 -3.24 -26.16
C VAL A 90 5.37 -3.98 -25.14
N LYS A 91 5.55 -3.41 -23.95
CA LYS A 91 6.41 -4.00 -22.90
C LYS A 91 5.79 -5.26 -22.28
N CYS A 92 4.47 -5.28 -22.10
CA CYS A 92 3.75 -6.36 -21.45
C CYS A 92 2.40 -6.62 -22.16
N PRO A 93 2.41 -7.29 -23.33
CA PRO A 93 1.21 -7.50 -24.13
C PRO A 93 0.11 -8.22 -23.34
N GLY A 94 -1.11 -7.68 -23.39
CA GLY A 94 -2.30 -8.29 -22.79
C GLY A 94 -2.36 -8.27 -21.25
N LYS A 95 -1.39 -7.63 -20.58
CA LYS A 95 -1.44 -7.42 -19.13
C LYS A 95 -2.13 -6.12 -18.77
N ARG A 96 -2.63 -6.05 -17.54
CA ARG A 96 -3.08 -4.81 -16.90
C ARG A 96 -2.24 -4.46 -15.68
N VAL A 97 -2.40 -3.23 -15.20
CA VAL A 97 -1.82 -2.78 -13.94
C VAL A 97 -2.93 -2.48 -12.93
N ILE A 98 -2.55 -2.32 -11.67
CA ILE A 98 -3.47 -1.94 -10.61
C ILE A 98 -2.98 -0.65 -9.95
N ILE A 99 -3.84 0.37 -9.92
CA ILE A 99 -3.61 1.55 -9.10
C ILE A 99 -4.24 1.33 -7.73
N ARG A 100 -3.41 1.41 -6.69
CA ARG A 100 -3.80 1.25 -5.30
C ARG A 100 -3.78 2.61 -4.62
N ILE A 101 -4.94 3.02 -4.14
CA ILE A 101 -5.17 4.33 -3.54
C ILE A 101 -5.55 4.09 -2.06
N PRO A 102 -4.76 4.59 -1.09
CA PRO A 102 -5.09 4.53 0.32
C PRO A 102 -6.37 5.33 0.61
N VAL A 103 -7.17 4.82 1.53
CA VAL A 103 -8.48 5.38 1.86
C VAL A 103 -8.35 6.39 3.02
N PRO A 104 -8.48 7.71 2.77
CA PRO A 104 -8.17 8.72 3.79
C PRO A 104 -9.08 8.62 5.02
N TYR A 105 -10.36 8.36 4.80
CA TYR A 105 -11.37 8.28 5.87
C TYR A 105 -11.21 7.07 6.80
N LYS A 106 -10.38 6.08 6.44
CA LYS A 106 -10.06 4.92 7.29
C LYS A 106 -8.68 5.03 7.95
N LEU A 107 -7.84 5.92 7.43
CA LEU A 107 -6.49 6.16 7.93
C LEU A 107 -6.46 7.30 8.95
N GLY A 108 -7.61 7.90 9.26
CA GLY A 108 -7.68 9.02 10.18
C GLY A 108 -7.06 10.28 9.61
N GLU A 109 -7.05 10.48 8.29
CA GLU A 109 -6.43 11.66 7.68
C GLU A 109 -7.08 12.98 8.15
N THR A 110 -8.38 12.95 8.48
CA THR A 110 -9.11 14.09 9.04
C THR A 110 -8.64 14.42 10.46
N GLU A 111 -8.46 13.40 11.30
CA GLU A 111 -8.09 13.56 12.72
C GLU A 111 -6.57 13.76 12.90
N ASN A 112 -5.76 13.13 12.06
CA ASN A 112 -4.31 13.18 12.08
C ASN A 112 -3.73 13.32 10.65
N PRO A 113 -3.64 14.56 10.12
CA PRO A 113 -3.15 14.82 8.77
C PRO A 113 -1.75 14.27 8.50
N GLY A 114 -1.56 13.68 7.32
CA GLY A 114 -0.32 13.04 6.89
C GLY A 114 -0.26 11.53 7.14
N ASN A 115 -1.30 10.91 7.70
CA ASN A 115 -1.37 9.46 7.90
C ASN A 115 -1.39 8.69 6.58
N VAL A 116 -2.06 9.24 5.57
CA VAL A 116 -2.04 8.72 4.21
C VAL A 116 -0.63 8.72 3.64
N GLU A 117 0.09 9.84 3.77
CA GLU A 117 1.46 9.97 3.27
C GLU A 117 2.44 9.08 4.05
N GLU A 118 2.33 9.02 5.38
CA GLU A 118 3.10 8.12 6.25
C GLU A 118 2.95 6.67 5.79
N LYS A 119 1.71 6.21 5.59
CA LYS A 119 1.40 4.87 5.09
C LYS A 119 2.05 4.60 3.74
N LEU A 120 1.87 5.52 2.78
CA LEU A 120 2.40 5.36 1.42
C LEU A 120 3.92 5.30 1.41
N ARG A 121 4.59 6.17 2.18
CA ARG A 121 6.05 6.19 2.28
C ARG A 121 6.57 4.89 2.89
N CYS A 122 5.89 4.35 3.90
CA CYS A 122 6.28 3.07 4.50
C CYS A 122 6.05 1.88 3.55
N GLU A 123 4.91 1.87 2.86
CA GLU A 123 4.58 0.80 1.92
C GLU A 123 5.55 0.80 0.73
N ALA A 124 5.76 1.95 0.09
CA ALA A 124 6.72 2.09 -1.01
C ALA A 124 8.13 1.72 -0.57
N ALA A 125 8.60 2.21 0.59
CA ALA A 125 9.91 1.86 1.13
C ALA A 125 10.08 0.35 1.34
N THR A 126 9.04 -0.33 1.83
CA THR A 126 9.07 -1.77 2.06
C THR A 126 9.17 -2.54 0.74
N PHE A 127 8.37 -2.18 -0.28
CA PHE A 127 8.48 -2.76 -1.61
C PHE A 127 9.90 -2.61 -2.17
N ILE A 128 10.45 -1.39 -2.12
CA ILE A 128 11.79 -1.11 -2.65
C ILE A 128 12.86 -1.90 -1.88
N TRP A 129 12.76 -1.93 -0.55
CA TRP A 129 13.72 -2.66 0.27
C TRP A 129 13.71 -4.17 -0.01
N ILE A 130 12.53 -4.78 -0.16
CA ILE A 130 12.42 -6.21 -0.52
C ILE A 130 13.01 -6.45 -1.92
N GLN A 131 12.71 -5.59 -2.90
CA GLN A 131 13.26 -5.69 -4.26
C GLN A 131 14.80 -5.58 -4.29
N GLU A 132 15.40 -4.77 -3.41
CA GLU A 132 16.84 -4.54 -3.36
C GLU A 132 17.59 -5.58 -2.52
N GLN A 133 17.05 -5.98 -1.36
CA GLN A 133 17.74 -6.84 -0.38
C GLN A 133 17.31 -8.31 -0.46
N CYS A 134 16.09 -8.58 -0.92
CA CYS A 134 15.50 -9.92 -0.93
C CYS A 134 14.87 -10.26 -2.30
N PRO A 135 15.64 -10.24 -3.41
CA PRO A 135 15.10 -10.44 -4.76
C PRO A 135 14.53 -11.85 -5.00
N GLU A 136 14.86 -12.82 -4.13
CA GLU A 136 14.27 -14.17 -4.16
C GLU A 136 12.80 -14.19 -3.72
N VAL A 137 12.33 -13.18 -2.99
CA VAL A 137 10.95 -13.11 -2.51
C VAL A 137 10.05 -12.60 -3.63
N PRO A 138 9.09 -13.40 -4.12
CA PRO A 138 8.20 -12.97 -5.19
C PRO A 138 7.22 -11.93 -4.65
N ILE A 139 7.34 -10.70 -5.12
CA ILE A 139 6.42 -9.60 -4.85
C ILE A 139 5.97 -8.96 -6.16
N PRO A 140 4.75 -8.37 -6.22
CA PRO A 140 4.30 -7.64 -7.40
C PRO A 140 5.30 -6.57 -7.81
N HIS A 141 5.49 -6.39 -9.12
CA HIS A 141 6.31 -5.30 -9.61
C HIS A 141 5.66 -3.95 -9.28
N LEU A 142 6.41 -3.02 -8.69
CA LEU A 142 5.98 -1.66 -8.42
C LEU A 142 6.46 -0.78 -9.59
N TRP A 143 5.53 -0.30 -10.42
CA TRP A 143 5.85 0.53 -11.59
C TRP A 143 6.12 1.98 -11.23
N GLY A 144 5.47 2.45 -10.17
CA GLY A 144 5.65 3.81 -9.68
C GLY A 144 4.70 4.11 -8.55
N PHE A 145 4.90 5.26 -7.91
CA PHE A 145 4.05 5.73 -6.82
C PHE A 145 4.12 7.25 -6.73
N GLY A 146 3.11 7.85 -6.11
CA GLY A 146 3.00 9.28 -5.94
C GLY A 146 2.45 9.66 -4.57
N PHE A 147 2.85 10.84 -4.12
CA PHE A 147 2.40 11.43 -2.87
C PHE A 147 1.45 12.61 -3.14
N PRO A 148 0.55 12.95 -2.20
CA PRO A 148 -0.35 14.10 -2.33
C PRO A 148 0.38 15.44 -2.58
N SER A 149 1.66 15.53 -2.25
CA SER A 149 2.52 16.69 -2.47
C SER A 149 2.99 16.89 -3.93
N GLY A 150 2.56 16.04 -4.87
CA GLY A 150 2.93 16.09 -6.29
C GLY A 150 4.28 15.45 -6.61
N GLN A 151 5.06 15.07 -5.59
CA GLN A 151 6.26 14.27 -5.75
C GLN A 151 5.88 12.82 -6.12
N CYS A 152 6.46 12.31 -7.19
CA CYS A 152 6.28 10.93 -7.61
C CYS A 152 7.62 10.24 -7.92
N PHE A 153 7.59 8.93 -7.99
CA PHE A 153 8.74 8.08 -8.25
C PHE A 153 8.36 7.03 -9.27
N THR A 154 9.14 6.96 -10.36
CA THR A 154 8.92 6.05 -11.48
C THR A 154 10.07 5.07 -11.61
N THR A 155 9.80 3.89 -12.17
CA THR A 155 10.85 2.94 -12.54
C THR A 155 11.82 3.55 -13.57
N PRO A 156 13.11 3.21 -13.50
CA PRO A 156 14.13 3.77 -14.40
C PRO A 156 13.96 3.31 -15.86
N GLU A 157 13.18 2.26 -16.12
CA GLU A 157 12.88 1.75 -17.47
C GLU A 157 11.90 2.64 -18.25
N THR A 158 11.23 3.58 -17.59
CA THR A 158 10.21 4.45 -18.22
C THR A 158 10.70 5.87 -18.47
N VAL A 159 11.92 6.20 -18.01
CA VAL A 159 12.51 7.53 -18.21
C VAL A 159 13.46 7.59 -19.41
N PRO A 160 13.69 8.79 -19.99
CA PRO A 160 14.68 8.98 -21.05
C PRO A 160 16.09 8.50 -20.66
N TYR A 161 16.83 7.98 -21.63
CA TYR A 161 18.15 7.38 -21.43
C TYR A 161 19.14 8.33 -20.73
N TYR A 162 19.16 9.61 -21.11
CA TYR A 162 20.04 10.60 -20.51
C TYR A 162 19.78 10.79 -19.01
N THR A 163 18.51 10.88 -18.60
CA THR A 163 18.12 10.98 -17.19
C THR A 163 18.55 9.75 -16.41
N ARG A 164 18.36 8.56 -17.00
CA ARG A 164 18.80 7.28 -16.42
C ARG A 164 20.32 7.23 -16.25
N PHE A 165 21.07 7.70 -17.24
CA PHE A 165 22.54 7.73 -17.20
C PHE A 165 23.05 8.62 -16.06
N TRP A 166 22.59 9.86 -15.98
CA TRP A 166 22.99 10.79 -14.90
C TRP A 166 22.56 10.32 -13.52
N TRP A 167 21.38 9.73 -13.43
CA TRP A 167 20.89 9.15 -12.18
C TRP A 167 21.78 7.98 -11.72
N ASN A 168 22.13 7.06 -12.62
CA ASN A 168 23.07 5.96 -12.33
C ASN A 168 24.45 6.49 -11.93
N LEU A 169 24.98 7.48 -12.66
CA LEU A 169 26.26 8.10 -12.35
C LEU A 169 26.25 8.72 -10.95
N ARG A 170 25.22 9.51 -10.63
CA ARG A 170 25.04 10.10 -9.29
C ARG A 170 24.96 9.03 -8.20
N ARG A 171 24.25 7.94 -8.45
CA ARG A 171 24.10 6.82 -7.52
C ARG A 171 25.45 6.14 -7.26
N ASN A 172 26.21 5.87 -8.31
CA ASN A 172 27.55 5.26 -8.23
C ASN A 172 28.54 6.17 -7.51
N VAL A 173 28.58 7.47 -7.85
CA VAL A 173 29.47 8.44 -7.18
C VAL A 173 29.15 8.53 -5.69
N ARG A 174 27.87 8.59 -5.30
CA ARG A 174 27.47 8.60 -3.88
C ARG A 174 27.88 7.31 -3.16
N SER A 175 27.71 6.16 -3.82
CA SER A 175 28.12 4.86 -3.27
C SER A 175 29.64 4.81 -3.03
N VAL A 176 30.45 5.31 -3.96
CA VAL A 176 31.92 5.36 -3.84
C VAL A 176 32.36 6.31 -2.72
N LEU A 177 31.64 7.42 -2.55
CA LEU A 177 31.91 8.40 -1.49
C LEU A 177 31.31 8.02 -0.13
N GLY A 178 30.69 6.84 0.01
CA GLY A 178 30.09 6.37 1.27
C GLY A 178 28.83 7.13 1.72
N TYR A 179 28.21 7.92 0.83
CA TYR A 179 26.96 8.63 1.13
C TYR A 179 25.74 7.71 1.00
N PRO A 180 24.63 8.02 1.72
CA PRO A 180 23.37 7.32 1.54
C PRO A 180 22.92 7.33 0.07
N VAL A 181 22.64 6.14 -0.43
CA VAL A 181 22.33 5.90 -1.85
C VAL A 181 20.82 5.98 -2.04
N PRO A 182 20.33 6.82 -2.98
CA PRO A 182 18.92 6.81 -3.33
C PRO A 182 18.46 5.44 -3.85
N CYS A 183 17.19 5.12 -3.57
CA CYS A 183 16.49 3.95 -4.07
C CYS A 183 16.48 3.92 -5.59
N ARG A 184 16.24 2.76 -6.18
CA ARG A 184 16.24 2.56 -7.64
C ARG A 184 15.25 3.40 -8.45
N TYR A 185 14.26 3.98 -7.80
CA TYR A 185 13.22 4.77 -8.46
C TYR A 185 13.67 6.21 -8.65
N ILE A 186 13.28 6.81 -9.78
CA ILE A 186 13.68 8.17 -10.13
C ILE A 186 12.59 9.11 -9.68
N SER A 187 12.95 10.07 -8.83
CA SER A 187 12.03 11.13 -8.40
C SER A 187 11.68 12.02 -9.59
N ARG A 188 10.39 12.21 -9.81
CA ARG A 188 9.80 13.09 -10.81
C ARG A 188 8.72 13.94 -10.14
N ARG A 189 8.29 14.98 -10.83
CA ARG A 189 7.12 15.76 -10.47
C ARG A 189 6.07 15.56 -11.54
N TYR A 190 4.87 15.17 -11.13
CA TYR A 190 3.70 15.13 -11.98
C TYR A 190 2.83 16.34 -11.63
N ALA A 191 2.09 16.88 -12.59
CA ALA A 191 1.24 18.04 -12.36
C ALA A 191 0.21 17.74 -11.25
N ASP A 192 -0.07 18.74 -10.41
CA ASP A 192 -0.82 18.62 -9.13
C ASP A 192 -2.35 18.37 -9.31
N THR A 193 -2.78 17.72 -10.40
CA THR A 193 -4.21 17.45 -10.65
C THR A 193 -4.77 16.31 -9.80
N PHE A 194 -3.95 15.30 -9.47
CA PHE A 194 -4.41 14.16 -8.68
C PHE A 194 -4.06 14.33 -7.19
N LYS A 195 -5.08 14.56 -6.36
CA LYS A 195 -4.91 14.93 -4.94
C LYS A 195 -4.57 13.75 -4.02
N TYR A 196 -4.80 12.52 -4.47
CA TYR A 196 -4.55 11.33 -3.66
C TYR A 196 -3.14 10.81 -3.92
N GLY A 197 -2.50 10.28 -2.89
CA GLY A 197 -1.32 9.46 -3.11
C GLY A 197 -1.72 8.08 -3.63
N TYR A 198 -0.80 7.38 -4.29
CA TYR A 198 -1.11 6.12 -4.98
C TYR A 198 0.14 5.26 -5.16
N LEU A 199 -0.06 3.96 -5.37
CA LEU A 199 0.93 3.03 -5.90
C LEU A 199 0.40 2.41 -7.20
N ILE A 200 1.23 2.30 -8.23
CA ILE A 200 0.93 1.59 -9.48
C ILE A 200 1.72 0.30 -9.46
N MET A 201 1.02 -0.83 -9.42
CA MET A 201 1.62 -2.15 -9.27
C MET A 201 1.20 -3.08 -10.39
N GLU A 202 1.94 -4.17 -10.56
CA GLU A 202 1.55 -5.29 -11.41
C GLU A 202 0.23 -5.88 -10.93
N TYR A 203 -0.69 -6.09 -11.86
CA TYR A 203 -1.86 -6.92 -11.61
C TYR A 203 -1.44 -8.38 -11.75
N ILE A 204 -1.52 -9.14 -10.65
CA ILE A 204 -1.18 -10.56 -10.67
C ILE A 204 -2.35 -11.34 -11.27
N GLU A 205 -2.20 -11.73 -12.53
CA GLU A 205 -3.12 -12.61 -13.24
C GLU A 205 -2.35 -13.58 -14.14
N GLY A 206 -2.91 -14.76 -14.34
CA GLY A 206 -2.35 -15.75 -15.24
C GLY A 206 -3.09 -17.08 -15.22
N PRO A 207 -2.91 -17.91 -16.25
CA PRO A 207 -3.55 -19.21 -16.32
C PRO A 207 -3.12 -20.09 -15.15
N GLY A 208 -4.07 -20.51 -14.33
CA GLY A 208 -3.80 -21.33 -13.14
C GLY A 208 -3.36 -20.56 -11.89
N LEU A 209 -3.32 -19.23 -11.93
CA LEU A 209 -3.18 -18.40 -10.74
C LEU A 209 -4.56 -18.15 -10.14
N SER A 210 -4.70 -18.45 -8.85
CA SER A 210 -5.92 -18.23 -8.10
C SER A 210 -5.59 -17.87 -6.65
N LEU A 211 -6.54 -17.21 -5.98
CA LEU A 211 -6.35 -16.89 -4.58
C LEU A 211 -6.36 -18.18 -3.76
N LEU A 212 -5.40 -18.29 -2.83
CA LEU A 212 -5.27 -19.44 -1.94
C LEU A 212 -6.59 -19.71 -1.18
N SER A 213 -7.30 -18.64 -0.79
CA SER A 213 -8.58 -18.70 -0.07
C SER A 213 -9.69 -19.40 -0.85
N GLU A 214 -9.68 -19.33 -2.18
CA GLU A 214 -10.70 -19.95 -3.04
C GLU A 214 -10.51 -21.46 -3.15
N HIS A 215 -9.26 -21.93 -3.08
CA HIS A 215 -8.90 -23.32 -3.38
C HIS A 215 -8.74 -24.21 -2.14
N TRP A 216 -8.56 -23.61 -0.96
CA TRP A 216 -8.31 -24.36 0.27
C TRP A 216 -9.56 -25.06 0.83
N ALA A 217 -10.77 -24.63 0.46
CA ALA A 217 -12.01 -25.00 1.14
C ALA A 217 -12.66 -26.33 0.66
N GLY A 218 -12.12 -27.07 -0.32
CA GLY A 218 -12.91 -28.13 -0.94
C GLY A 218 -12.22 -29.29 -1.67
N GLN A 219 -11.00 -29.71 -1.33
CA GLN A 219 -10.33 -30.81 -2.07
C GLN A 219 -9.63 -31.88 -1.21
N ASP A 220 -9.49 -33.07 -1.83
CA ASP A 220 -8.97 -34.36 -1.32
C ASP A 220 -7.78 -34.28 -0.36
N GLN A 221 -7.92 -34.95 0.80
CA GLN A 221 -6.95 -34.96 1.91
C GLN A 221 -5.50 -35.31 1.53
N GLN A 222 -5.30 -36.17 0.53
CA GLN A 222 -3.95 -36.61 0.15
C GLN A 222 -3.21 -35.62 -0.75
N ARG A 223 -3.92 -34.98 -1.70
CA ARG A 223 -3.38 -33.90 -2.53
C ARG A 223 -3.16 -32.63 -1.70
N ASP A 224 -3.94 -32.46 -0.65
CA ASP A 224 -3.81 -31.42 0.35
C ASP A 224 -2.48 -31.53 1.13
N LYS A 225 -2.03 -32.75 1.50
CA LYS A 225 -0.78 -32.92 2.25
C LYS A 225 0.46 -32.40 1.50
N GLN A 226 0.62 -32.72 0.22
CA GLN A 226 1.74 -32.24 -0.59
C GLN A 226 1.67 -30.72 -0.83
N ARG A 227 0.48 -30.20 -1.15
CA ARG A 227 0.27 -28.74 -1.34
C ARG A 227 0.60 -27.97 -0.07
N ARG A 228 0.17 -28.47 1.10
CA ARG A 228 0.48 -27.88 2.41
C ARG A 228 1.96 -27.93 2.70
N ALA A 229 2.61 -29.07 2.45
CA ALA A 229 4.06 -29.19 2.63
C ALA A 229 4.82 -28.16 1.78
N ASN A 230 4.45 -28.01 0.50
CA ASN A 230 5.04 -27.00 -0.39
C ASN A 230 4.75 -25.58 0.10
N PHE A 231 3.50 -25.27 0.46
CA PHE A 231 3.13 -23.95 0.98
C PHE A 231 3.92 -23.58 2.24
N PHE A 232 4.02 -24.47 3.22
CA PHE A 232 4.80 -24.20 4.44
C PHE A 232 6.30 -24.12 4.15
N HIS A 233 6.81 -24.93 3.22
CA HIS A 233 8.19 -24.84 2.78
C HIS A 233 8.49 -23.48 2.15
N ASP A 234 7.69 -23.05 1.17
CA ASP A 234 7.86 -21.76 0.48
C ASP A 234 7.67 -20.57 1.43
N LEU A 235 6.66 -20.63 2.31
CA LEU A 235 6.46 -19.61 3.34
C LEU A 235 7.65 -19.52 4.29
N SER A 236 8.19 -20.67 4.73
CA SER A 236 9.39 -20.71 5.59
C SER A 236 10.59 -20.10 4.87
N ARG A 237 10.77 -20.39 3.58
CA ARG A 237 11.83 -19.80 2.75
C ARG A 237 11.70 -18.29 2.64
N ILE A 238 10.48 -17.77 2.43
CA ILE A 238 10.21 -16.32 2.38
C ILE A 238 10.55 -15.68 3.74
N ILE A 239 10.05 -16.22 4.85
CA ILE A 239 10.31 -15.69 6.19
C ILE A 239 11.81 -15.68 6.50
N LEU A 240 12.51 -16.79 6.24
CA LEU A 240 13.95 -16.89 6.45
C LEU A 240 14.72 -15.92 5.56
N THR A 241 14.29 -15.70 4.32
CA THR A 241 14.94 -14.77 3.38
C THR A 241 14.77 -13.33 3.83
N LEU A 242 13.58 -12.94 4.28
CA LEU A 242 13.33 -11.61 4.84
C LEU A 242 14.12 -11.38 6.14
N ALA A 243 14.31 -12.43 6.95
CA ALA A 243 15.07 -12.37 8.20
C ALA A 243 16.60 -12.31 8.01
N ARG A 244 17.12 -12.49 6.79
CA ARG A 244 18.57 -12.43 6.51
C ARG A 244 19.19 -11.08 6.84
N VAL A 245 18.42 -10.01 6.73
CA VAL A 245 18.88 -8.64 7.00
C VAL A 245 18.25 -8.16 8.30
N PRO A 246 18.97 -8.20 9.44
CA PRO A 246 18.42 -7.78 10.72
C PRO A 246 18.29 -6.26 10.79
N PHE A 247 17.22 -5.78 11.40
CA PHE A 247 17.06 -4.38 11.76
C PHE A 247 17.56 -4.13 13.19
N PRO A 248 18.34 -3.06 13.43
CA PRO A 248 18.91 -2.78 14.75
C PRO A 248 17.87 -2.24 15.76
N ARG A 249 16.71 -1.78 15.29
CA ARG A 249 15.63 -1.18 16.09
C ARG A 249 14.28 -1.64 15.54
N ILE A 250 13.24 -1.53 16.36
CA ILE A 250 11.86 -1.82 15.97
C ILE A 250 11.25 -0.52 15.42
N GLY A 251 10.83 -0.56 14.16
CA GLY A 251 10.28 0.58 13.43
C GLY A 251 9.73 0.12 12.08
N SER A 252 9.31 1.08 11.27
CA SER A 252 8.97 0.87 9.87
C SER A 252 9.97 1.58 8.97
N LEU A 253 10.26 0.93 7.84
CA LEU A 253 10.99 1.56 6.75
C LEU A 253 10.19 2.75 6.24
N VAL A 254 10.89 3.80 5.84
CA VAL A 254 10.29 5.00 5.27
C VAL A 254 11.15 5.51 4.13
N LEU A 255 10.48 6.03 3.10
CA LEU A 255 11.12 6.70 1.98
C LEU A 255 11.15 8.20 2.27
N ASP A 256 12.35 8.78 2.34
CA ASP A 256 12.51 10.23 2.52
C ASP A 256 12.19 11.00 1.21
N HIS A 257 12.11 12.33 1.29
CA HIS A 257 11.89 13.18 0.12
C HIS A 257 13.01 13.12 -0.93
N ARG A 258 14.19 12.58 -0.58
CA ARG A 258 15.33 12.40 -1.48
C ARG A 258 15.34 11.01 -2.12
N GLY A 259 14.34 10.18 -1.82
CA GLY A 259 14.24 8.81 -2.30
C GLY A 259 15.17 7.84 -1.58
N ILE A 260 15.63 8.15 -0.36
CA ILE A 260 16.47 7.26 0.46
C ILE A 260 15.55 6.41 1.34
N VAL A 261 15.74 5.09 1.30
CA VAL A 261 15.04 4.15 2.19
C VAL A 261 15.83 4.01 3.48
N GLN A 262 15.17 4.24 4.61
CA GLN A 262 15.79 4.08 5.93
C GLN A 262 14.77 3.59 6.96
N LEU A 263 15.26 2.97 8.03
CA LEU A 263 14.46 2.67 9.21
C LEU A 263 14.31 3.96 10.03
N GLY A 264 13.14 4.58 9.99
CA GLY A 264 12.96 5.89 10.62
C GLY A 264 11.51 6.28 10.91
N ASN A 265 10.55 5.39 10.66
CA ASN A 265 9.17 5.60 11.09
C ASN A 265 8.84 4.69 12.27
N ARG A 266 7.84 5.06 13.06
CA ARG A 266 7.24 4.21 14.08
C ARG A 266 6.74 2.90 13.49
N PRO A 267 6.65 1.81 14.29
CA PRO A 267 6.06 0.56 13.84
C PRO A 267 4.61 0.79 13.41
N LEU A 268 4.40 0.89 12.10
CA LEU A 268 3.13 1.29 11.53
C LEU A 268 2.21 0.08 11.41
N ASN A 269 1.56 -0.24 12.53
CA ASN A 269 0.56 -1.30 12.59
C ASN A 269 -0.84 -0.77 12.29
N PHE A 270 -1.75 -1.66 11.86
CA PHE A 270 -3.12 -1.27 11.53
C PHE A 270 -3.89 -0.73 12.74
N ARG A 271 -3.57 -1.19 13.96
CA ARG A 271 -4.26 -0.77 15.19
C ARG A 271 -3.99 0.69 15.51
N LEU A 272 -2.75 1.16 15.29
CA LEU A 272 -2.36 2.54 15.50
C LEU A 272 -3.17 3.47 14.61
N GLN A 273 -3.29 3.13 13.33
CA GLN A 273 -4.11 3.88 12.38
C GLN A 273 -5.60 3.82 12.73
N GLN A 274 -6.10 2.70 13.28
CA GLN A 274 -7.48 2.62 13.77
C GLN A 274 -7.74 3.52 14.97
N LEU A 275 -6.81 3.59 15.92
CA LEU A 275 -6.92 4.47 17.09
C LEU A 275 -6.95 5.94 16.65
N GLU A 276 -6.01 6.35 15.80
CA GLU A 276 -5.96 7.73 15.28
C GLU A 276 -7.20 8.08 14.45
N ASN A 277 -7.71 7.12 13.68
CA ASN A 277 -8.95 7.30 12.93
C ASN A 277 -10.20 7.38 13.82
N LYS A 278 -10.13 6.87 15.06
CA LYS A 278 -11.15 7.06 16.11
C LYS A 278 -10.88 8.34 16.93
N GLY A 279 -9.92 9.17 16.54
CA GLY A 279 -9.53 10.39 17.27
C GLY A 279 -8.76 10.12 18.57
N VAL A 280 -8.30 8.88 18.80
CA VAL A 280 -7.59 8.52 20.03
C VAL A 280 -6.10 8.90 19.89
N PRO A 281 -5.56 9.77 20.76
CA PRO A 281 -4.15 10.13 20.71
C PRO A 281 -3.30 8.93 21.13
N THR A 282 -2.39 8.53 20.25
CA THR A 282 -1.56 7.34 20.47
C THR A 282 -0.30 7.62 21.29
N GLY A 283 0.16 8.87 21.34
CA GLY A 283 1.39 9.27 22.04
C GLY A 283 2.68 8.72 21.42
N ILE A 284 2.60 8.02 20.28
CA ILE A 284 3.76 7.47 19.57
C ILE A 284 4.07 8.39 18.38
N GLY A 285 5.18 9.11 18.46
CA GLY A 285 5.62 10.04 17.41
C GLY A 285 5.96 9.31 16.11
N ARG A 286 5.75 9.96 14.95
CA ARG A 286 6.01 9.34 13.63
C ARG A 286 7.46 8.89 13.46
N ASP A 287 8.42 9.64 13.97
CA ASP A 287 9.85 9.34 13.92
C ASP A 287 10.35 8.43 15.06
N GLN A 288 9.44 7.96 15.92
CA GLN A 288 9.80 7.18 17.10
C GLN A 288 10.09 5.72 16.77
N ILE A 289 11.35 5.33 16.91
CA ILE A 289 11.81 3.94 16.77
C ILE A 289 12.27 3.37 18.12
N PHE A 290 12.02 2.08 18.34
CA PHE A 290 12.20 1.44 19.65
C PHE A 290 13.46 0.58 19.67
N SER A 291 14.24 0.66 20.76
CA SER A 291 15.43 -0.17 20.96
C SER A 291 15.12 -1.57 21.48
N SER A 292 14.00 -1.75 22.17
CA SER A 292 13.59 -3.04 22.74
C SER A 292 12.09 -3.28 22.60
N THR A 293 11.74 -4.55 22.63
CA THR A 293 10.36 -5.04 22.57
C THR A 293 9.53 -4.57 23.75
N GLU A 294 10.13 -4.46 24.95
CA GLU A 294 9.47 -4.01 26.17
C GLU A 294 8.99 -2.56 26.06
N VAL A 295 9.87 -1.64 25.62
CA VAL A 295 9.51 -0.22 25.46
C VAL A 295 8.43 -0.06 24.38
N TYR A 296 8.52 -0.84 23.31
CA TYR A 296 7.50 -0.84 22.26
C TYR A 296 6.13 -1.28 22.79
N PHE A 297 6.04 -2.44 23.46
CA PHE A 297 4.77 -2.93 23.99
C PHE A 297 4.22 -2.04 25.10
N SER A 298 5.07 -1.52 25.99
CA SER A 298 4.64 -0.56 27.02
C SER A 298 4.01 0.70 26.41
N SER A 299 4.64 1.24 25.36
CA SER A 299 4.10 2.41 24.63
C SER A 299 2.77 2.09 23.95
N LEU A 300 2.66 0.91 23.33
CA LEU A 300 1.43 0.46 22.68
C LEU A 300 0.29 0.24 23.69
N LEU A 301 0.57 -0.32 24.87
CA LEU A 301 -0.43 -0.49 25.93
C LEU A 301 -0.90 0.87 26.46
N THR A 302 0.04 1.79 26.72
CA THR A 302 -0.28 3.15 27.17
C THR A 302 -1.19 3.88 26.17
N SER A 303 -0.94 3.70 24.86
CA SER A 303 -1.77 4.28 23.79
C SER A 303 -3.22 3.75 23.74
N SER A 304 -3.47 2.55 24.29
CA SER A 304 -4.81 1.95 24.33
C SER A 304 -5.59 2.27 25.60
N LEU A 305 -4.89 2.60 26.69
CA LEU A 305 -5.49 2.88 28.01
C LEU A 305 -6.02 4.31 28.15
N THR A 306 -5.63 5.23 27.27
CA THR A 306 -6.15 6.60 27.24
C THR A 306 -7.66 6.67 26.96
N ARG A 307 -8.29 5.57 26.49
CA ARG A 307 -9.74 5.48 26.27
C ARG A 307 -10.54 5.16 27.55
N THR A 308 -9.92 4.64 28.61
CA THR A 308 -10.66 4.22 29.82
C THR A 308 -10.71 5.29 30.91
N GLY A 309 -10.30 6.52 30.60
CA GLY A 309 -10.13 7.61 31.57
C GLY A 309 -11.21 8.70 31.59
N ASP A 310 -12.13 8.72 30.62
CA ASP A 310 -13.18 9.74 30.49
C ASP A 310 -14.59 9.14 30.58
#